data_AF-C1LFA9-F1
#
_entry.id   AF-C1LFA9-F1
#
_cell.length_a   1.000
_cell.length_b   1.000
_cell.length_c   1.000
_cell.angle_alpha   90.00
_cell.angle_beta   90.00
_cell.angle_gamma   90.00
#
_symmetry.space_group_name_H-M   'P 1'
#
loop_
_entity.id
_entity.type
_entity.pdbx_description
1 polymer ?
#
loop_
_entity_poly.entity_id
_entity_poly.type
_entity_poly.pdbx_seq_one_letter_code
_entity_poly.pdbx_strand_id
1 'polypeptide(L)'
;MEIERSNLLSILKLVVRDLMEPTFGQQQVSIDESIFWDNPATVHNDDAPNIVWRLLSVIEHCLCHGLRREYTVPDPINNSSDGTVANELIRNTTAIIRKARDHVVSTTNIFAKHSSHPNPWPVLLEIEKLSSTTDPISNTVTTISEIRTGLGLSRVWLRHALMRKQLGEFFQIMIDYISDSHSSGSLHHSPDDHEFNPMIHVTQNPSKFGVFYHPDALLLNNEGVVLTGLLATLKCIDFCFILKDNLSYMDKPFISSDRFIIFN
;
A
#
# COMPACT_ATOMS: atom_id res chain seq x y z
N MET A 1 15.70 6.89 6.49
CA MET A 1 14.59 5.99 6.84
C MET A 1 13.89 6.41 8.13
N GLU A 2 14.49 6.38 9.33
CA GLU A 2 13.78 6.84 10.55
C GLU A 2 13.29 8.30 10.48
N ILE A 3 14.14 9.23 10.03
CA ILE A 3 13.76 10.64 9.81
C ILE A 3 12.62 10.75 8.77
N GLU A 4 12.68 9.97 7.69
CA GLU A 4 11.65 9.97 6.64
C GLU A 4 10.31 9.45 7.16
N ARG A 5 10.31 8.38 7.97
CA ARG A 5 9.10 7.86 8.64
C ARG A 5 8.49 8.92 9.56
N SER A 6 9.31 9.56 10.38
CA SER A 6 8.87 10.65 11.27
C SER A 6 8.30 11.84 10.50
N ASN A 7 8.93 12.23 9.39
CA ASN A 7 8.46 13.31 8.53
C ASN A 7 7.11 12.98 7.91
N LEU A 8 6.96 11.79 7.31
CA LEU A 8 5.69 11.34 6.72
C LEU A 8 4.55 11.35 7.75
N LEU A 9 4.79 10.85 8.96
CA LEU A 9 3.79 10.90 10.03
C LEU A 9 3.48 12.32 10.47
N SER A 10 4.47 13.20 10.54
CA SER A 10 4.27 14.60 10.90
C SER A 10 3.42 15.32 9.87
N ILE A 11 3.68 15.10 8.58
CA ILE A 11 2.87 15.63 7.48
C ILE A 11 1.44 15.08 7.55
N LEU A 12 1.28 13.76 7.74
CA LEU A 12 -0.05 13.16 7.87
C LEU A 12 -0.82 13.74 9.07
N LYS A 13 -0.18 13.91 10.23
CA LYS A 13 -0.80 14.53 11.41
C LYS A 13 -1.31 15.93 11.12
N LEU A 14 -0.51 16.74 10.43
CA LEU A 14 -0.90 18.09 10.02
C LEU A 14 -2.11 18.04 9.08
N VAL A 15 -2.04 17.21 8.04
CA VAL A 15 -3.13 17.09 7.06
C VAL A 15 -4.43 16.55 7.68
N VAL A 16 -4.35 15.57 8.58
CA VAL A 16 -5.53 15.05 9.31
C VAL A 16 -6.13 16.15 10.18
N ARG A 17 -5.32 16.92 10.91
CA ARG A 17 -5.80 18.05 11.70
C ARG A 17 -6.49 19.10 10.83
N ASP A 18 -5.81 19.51 9.75
CA ASP A 18 -6.31 20.54 8.83
C ASP A 18 -7.60 20.08 8.11
N LEU A 19 -7.82 18.77 7.97
CA LEU A 19 -9.07 18.21 7.46
C LEU A 19 -10.18 18.17 8.52
N MET A 20 -9.85 17.81 9.77
CA MET A 20 -10.82 17.68 10.87
C MET A 20 -11.36 19.04 11.35
N GLU A 21 -10.54 20.09 11.32
CA GLU A 21 -10.91 21.44 11.78
C GLU A 21 -12.11 22.05 11.01
N PRO A 22 -12.12 22.09 9.66
CA PRO A 22 -13.26 22.60 8.90
C PRO A 22 -14.44 21.61 8.84
N THR A 23 -14.18 20.30 8.94
CA THR A 23 -15.24 19.28 8.77
C THR A 23 -16.03 19.00 10.05
N PHE A 24 -15.62 19.51 11.21
CA PHE A 24 -16.31 19.27 12.48
C PHE A 24 -17.79 19.70 12.47
N GLY A 25 -18.17 20.69 11.64
CA GLY A 25 -19.54 21.19 11.53
C GLY A 25 -20.43 20.51 10.48
N GLN A 26 -19.87 20.10 9.34
CA GLN A 26 -20.63 19.52 8.22
C GLN A 26 -20.48 17.99 8.10
N GLN A 27 -19.40 17.43 8.67
CA GLN A 27 -19.03 16.00 8.63
C GLN A 27 -18.99 15.34 7.25
N GLN A 28 -19.11 16.11 6.16
CA GLN A 28 -19.16 15.59 4.81
C GLN A 28 -18.16 16.34 3.92
N VAL A 29 -17.43 15.59 3.10
CA VAL A 29 -16.53 16.13 2.08
C VAL A 29 -16.87 15.46 0.75
N SER A 30 -17.43 16.24 -0.17
CA SER A 30 -17.72 15.78 -1.53
C SER A 30 -16.68 16.33 -2.49
N ILE A 31 -16.04 15.45 -3.26
CA ILE A 31 -14.97 15.79 -4.19
C ILE A 31 -15.32 15.26 -5.55
N ASP A 32 -15.38 16.17 -6.52
CA ASP A 32 -15.41 15.80 -7.93
C ASP A 32 -13.98 15.55 -8.41
N GLU A 33 -13.66 14.32 -8.81
CA GLU A 33 -12.30 13.95 -9.19
C GLU A 33 -11.88 14.53 -10.55
N SER A 34 -12.82 15.06 -11.34
CA SER A 34 -12.51 15.84 -12.55
C SER A 34 -11.61 17.05 -12.27
N ILE A 35 -11.76 17.63 -11.07
CA ILE A 35 -10.97 18.76 -10.56
C ILE A 35 -9.46 18.47 -10.58
N PHE A 36 -9.05 17.20 -10.48
CA PHE A 36 -7.63 16.83 -10.45
C PHE A 36 -6.98 16.71 -11.83
N TRP A 37 -7.75 16.56 -12.91
CA TRP A 37 -7.21 16.35 -14.25
C TRP A 37 -7.64 17.39 -15.29
N ASP A 38 -8.72 18.15 -15.06
CA ASP A 38 -9.17 19.21 -15.97
C ASP A 38 -8.27 20.46 -15.97
N ASN A 39 -7.66 20.80 -14.83
CA ASN A 39 -6.71 21.91 -14.75
C ASN A 39 -5.64 21.69 -13.65
N PRO A 40 -4.47 21.11 -14.00
CA PRO A 40 -3.44 20.76 -13.02
C PRO A 40 -2.73 21.97 -12.40
N ALA A 41 -2.86 23.16 -12.98
CA ALA A 41 -2.18 24.39 -12.55
C ALA A 41 -3.04 25.32 -11.67
N THR A 42 -4.34 25.04 -11.50
CA THR A 42 -5.19 25.82 -10.61
C THR A 42 -5.03 25.33 -9.17
N VAL A 43 -4.38 26.15 -8.34
CA VAL A 43 -4.66 26.15 -6.90
C VAL A 43 -6.14 26.48 -6.76
N HIS A 44 -6.95 25.48 -6.42
CA HIS A 44 -8.37 25.71 -6.18
C HIS A 44 -8.50 26.64 -4.97
N ASN A 45 -9.32 27.67 -5.07
CA ASN A 45 -9.60 28.59 -3.95
C ASN A 45 -10.28 27.89 -2.77
N ASP A 46 -10.73 26.64 -2.96
CA ASP A 46 -11.30 25.80 -1.92
C ASP A 46 -10.20 24.99 -1.23
N ASP A 47 -10.14 25.09 0.10
CA ASP A 47 -9.15 24.41 0.92
C ASP A 47 -9.38 22.88 0.94
N ALA A 48 -10.64 22.42 0.87
CA ALA A 48 -10.97 21.02 1.10
C ALA A 48 -10.41 20.05 0.02
N PRO A 49 -10.59 20.28 -1.30
CA PRO A 49 -10.00 19.39 -2.32
C PRO A 49 -8.48 19.33 -2.26
N ASN A 50 -7.83 20.45 -1.92
CA ASN A 50 -6.37 20.51 -1.77
C ASN A 50 -5.91 19.70 -0.55
N ILE A 51 -6.59 19.83 0.59
CA ILE A 51 -6.28 19.05 1.81
C ILE A 51 -6.49 17.55 1.55
N VAL A 52 -7.59 17.15 0.92
CA VAL A 52 -7.83 15.73 0.62
C VAL A 52 -6.83 15.17 -0.39
N TRP A 53 -6.40 15.96 -1.38
CA TRP A 53 -5.32 15.55 -2.27
C TRP A 53 -4.02 15.31 -1.50
N ARG A 54 -3.66 16.20 -0.57
CA ARG A 54 -2.49 16.00 0.32
C ARG A 54 -2.65 14.77 1.19
N LEU A 55 -3.86 14.50 1.69
CA LEU A 55 -4.18 13.31 2.49
C LEU A 55 -3.92 12.04 1.69
N LEU A 56 -4.53 11.92 0.52
CA LEU A 56 -4.36 10.74 -0.34
C LEU A 56 -2.89 10.56 -0.74
N SER A 57 -2.19 11.65 -1.04
CA SER A 57 -0.78 11.63 -1.40
C SER A 57 0.09 11.13 -0.24
N VAL A 58 -0.08 11.67 0.97
CA VAL A 58 0.76 11.23 2.11
C VAL A 58 0.44 9.80 2.54
N ILE A 59 -0.82 9.35 2.44
CA ILE A 59 -1.19 7.95 2.70
C ILE A 59 -0.52 7.02 1.69
N GLU A 60 -0.52 7.37 0.40
CA GLU A 60 0.20 6.62 -0.64
C GLU A 60 1.70 6.52 -0.34
N HIS A 61 2.34 7.63 0.05
CA HIS A 61 3.76 7.64 0.41
C HIS A 61 4.03 6.77 1.65
N CYS A 62 3.16 6.79 2.67
CA CYS A 62 3.28 5.91 3.82
C CYS A 62 3.18 4.43 3.42
N LEU A 63 2.22 4.10 2.56
CA LEU A 63 1.99 2.74 2.06
C LEU A 63 3.16 2.25 1.19
N CYS A 64 3.84 3.15 0.47
CA CYS A 64 4.96 2.82 -0.40
C CYS A 64 6.33 2.88 0.30
N HIS A 65 6.43 3.46 1.49
CA HIS A 65 7.69 3.64 2.20
C HIS A 65 8.35 2.29 2.52
N GLY A 66 9.51 2.03 1.93
CA GLY A 66 10.27 0.79 2.12
C GLY A 66 9.68 -0.42 1.36
N LEU A 67 8.76 -0.21 0.41
CA LEU A 67 8.24 -1.29 -0.44
C LEU A 67 9.35 -1.84 -1.36
N ARG A 68 9.51 -3.16 -1.43
CA ARG A 68 10.56 -3.83 -2.21
C ARG A 68 10.25 -3.79 -3.70
N ARG A 69 11.30 -3.59 -4.51
CA ARG A 69 11.19 -3.55 -5.96
C ARG A 69 10.95 -4.90 -6.64
N GLU A 70 11.20 -6.00 -5.94
CA GLU A 70 10.96 -7.35 -6.46
C GLU A 70 9.46 -7.64 -6.64
N TYR A 71 8.61 -6.90 -5.91
CA TYR A 71 7.16 -6.80 -6.11
C TYR A 71 6.77 -5.64 -7.04
N THR A 72 7.77 -4.92 -7.58
CA THR A 72 7.70 -3.93 -8.65
C THR A 72 8.46 -4.36 -9.93
N VAL A 73 8.62 -5.68 -10.16
CA VAL A 73 9.23 -6.36 -11.34
C VAL A 73 10.79 -6.35 -11.39
N PRO A 74 11.46 -7.50 -11.65
CA PRO A 74 12.91 -7.60 -11.90
C PRO A 74 13.28 -7.40 -13.38
N ASP A 75 14.38 -6.68 -13.63
CA ASP A 75 15.06 -6.62 -14.94
C ASP A 75 15.84 -7.91 -15.23
N PRO A 76 15.82 -8.46 -16.45
CA PRO A 76 16.80 -9.45 -16.87
C PRO A 76 18.06 -8.75 -17.41
N ILE A 77 19.10 -8.70 -16.59
CA ILE A 77 20.47 -8.50 -17.11
C ILE A 77 20.86 -9.78 -17.84
N ASN A 78 21.24 -9.59 -19.10
CA ASN A 78 22.07 -10.48 -19.91
C ASN A 78 22.89 -11.48 -19.10
N ASN A 79 22.74 -12.76 -19.40
CA ASN A 79 23.90 -13.62 -19.55
C ASN A 79 23.70 -14.53 -20.75
N SER A 80 24.57 -14.32 -21.73
CA SER A 80 24.90 -15.24 -22.78
C SER A 80 25.34 -16.60 -22.23
N SER A 81 25.15 -17.61 -23.07
CA SER A 81 25.81 -18.93 -23.13
C SER A 81 25.44 -19.99 -22.08
N ASP A 82 24.68 -20.97 -22.59
CA ASP A 82 25.10 -22.39 -22.69
C ASP A 82 24.81 -23.34 -21.51
N GLY A 83 24.37 -24.56 -21.86
CA GLY A 83 24.64 -25.77 -21.07
C GLY A 83 23.57 -26.35 -20.14
N THR A 84 22.65 -27.14 -20.69
CA THR A 84 22.43 -28.56 -20.29
C THR A 84 21.86 -28.93 -18.88
N VAL A 85 20.58 -29.33 -18.89
CA VAL A 85 19.97 -30.57 -18.35
C VAL A 85 19.84 -30.82 -16.82
N ALA A 86 18.59 -31.16 -16.48
CA ALA A 86 18.08 -32.03 -15.40
C ALA A 86 18.27 -31.58 -13.96
N ASN A 87 17.16 -31.16 -13.34
CA ASN A 87 16.56 -31.84 -12.19
C ASN A 87 15.44 -30.96 -11.62
N GLU A 88 14.17 -31.21 -11.98
CA GLU A 88 13.01 -30.99 -11.08
C GLU A 88 11.68 -31.34 -11.77
N LEU A 89 11.53 -32.63 -12.11
CA LEU A 89 10.26 -33.17 -12.62
C LEU A 89 9.48 -33.89 -11.50
N ILE A 90 9.30 -33.30 -10.31
CA ILE A 90 8.34 -33.80 -9.30
C ILE A 90 7.71 -32.63 -8.51
N ARG A 91 7.20 -31.60 -9.21
CA ARG A 91 6.44 -30.50 -8.54
C ARG A 91 5.26 -29.95 -9.35
N ASN A 92 4.81 -30.68 -10.38
CA ASN A 92 4.04 -30.07 -11.47
C ASN A 92 2.52 -30.13 -11.39
N THR A 93 1.87 -30.87 -10.50
CA THR A 93 0.39 -30.89 -10.52
C THR A 93 -0.22 -29.66 -9.84
N THR A 94 0.37 -29.17 -8.74
CA THR A 94 -0.08 -27.95 -8.05
C THR A 94 0.48 -26.67 -8.67
N ALA A 95 1.64 -26.77 -9.35
CA ALA A 95 2.27 -25.64 -10.02
C ALA A 95 1.57 -25.23 -11.32
N ILE A 96 0.96 -26.18 -12.05
CA ILE A 96 0.28 -25.87 -13.32
C ILE A 96 -1.02 -25.06 -13.11
N ILE A 97 -1.79 -25.36 -12.06
CA ILE A 97 -3.00 -24.58 -11.71
C ILE A 97 -2.61 -23.17 -11.23
N ARG A 98 -1.52 -23.05 -10.45
CA ARG A 98 -0.97 -21.74 -10.07
C ARG A 98 -0.44 -20.97 -11.28
N LYS A 99 0.27 -21.64 -12.19
CA LYS A 99 0.83 -21.07 -13.42
C LYS A 99 -0.24 -20.65 -14.43
N ALA A 100 -1.39 -21.32 -14.48
CA ALA A 100 -2.53 -20.90 -15.30
C ALA A 100 -3.23 -19.65 -14.75
N ARG A 101 -3.39 -19.54 -13.42
CA ARG A 101 -3.86 -18.31 -12.76
C ARG A 101 -2.85 -17.16 -12.93
N ASP A 102 -1.57 -17.46 -12.75
CA ASP A 102 -0.47 -16.51 -12.90
C ASP A 102 -0.29 -16.09 -14.37
N HIS A 103 -0.68 -16.92 -15.36
CA HIS A 103 -0.66 -16.53 -16.78
C HIS A 103 -1.75 -15.52 -17.14
N VAL A 104 -2.96 -15.65 -16.59
CA VAL A 104 -4.05 -14.66 -16.81
C VAL A 104 -3.72 -13.34 -16.09
N VAL A 105 -3.06 -13.40 -14.94
CA VAL A 105 -2.50 -12.23 -14.24
C VAL A 105 -1.26 -11.67 -14.98
N SER A 106 -0.52 -12.51 -15.71
CA SER A 106 0.66 -12.09 -16.49
C SER A 106 0.30 -11.42 -17.82
N THR A 107 -0.85 -11.74 -18.43
CA THR A 107 -1.26 -11.11 -19.70
C THR A 107 -1.72 -9.66 -19.50
N THR A 108 -2.31 -9.32 -18.35
CA THR A 108 -2.57 -7.92 -17.94
C THR A 108 -1.29 -7.18 -17.52
N ASN A 109 -0.21 -7.90 -17.22
CA ASN A 109 1.08 -7.36 -16.78
C ASN A 109 2.04 -6.96 -17.92
N ILE A 110 1.69 -7.21 -19.18
CA ILE A 110 2.57 -6.87 -20.32
C ILE A 110 2.67 -5.34 -20.49
N PHE A 111 1.65 -4.58 -20.08
CA PHE A 111 1.66 -3.11 -20.09
C PHE A 111 2.30 -2.49 -18.84
N ALA A 112 2.50 -3.28 -17.77
CA ALA A 112 3.13 -2.86 -16.52
C ALA A 112 4.67 -2.95 -16.52
N LYS A 113 5.26 -3.46 -17.62
CA LYS A 113 6.71 -3.68 -17.79
C LYS A 113 7.60 -2.41 -17.73
N HIS A 114 7.02 -1.22 -17.51
CA HIS A 114 7.75 0.05 -17.57
C HIS A 114 7.44 1.03 -16.42
N SER A 115 6.70 0.68 -15.37
CA SER A 115 6.44 1.65 -14.30
C SER A 115 7.63 1.72 -13.33
N SER A 116 8.36 2.84 -13.32
CA SER A 116 9.38 3.18 -12.32
C SER A 116 8.80 3.49 -10.92
N HIS A 117 7.51 3.22 -10.71
CA HIS A 117 6.73 3.65 -9.56
C HIS A 117 6.43 2.49 -8.61
N PRO A 118 6.32 2.75 -7.30
CA PRO A 118 5.97 1.74 -6.32
C PRO A 118 4.59 1.14 -6.63
N ASN A 119 4.45 -0.16 -6.41
CA ASN A 119 3.21 -0.89 -6.65
C ASN A 119 2.65 -1.46 -5.33
N PRO A 120 1.88 -0.68 -4.56
CA PRO A 120 1.33 -1.14 -3.30
C PRO A 120 0.11 -2.07 -3.43
N TRP A 121 -0.39 -2.32 -4.65
CA TRP A 121 -1.60 -3.13 -4.89
C TRP A 121 -1.55 -4.54 -4.28
N PRO A 122 -0.45 -5.31 -4.39
CA PRO A 122 -0.37 -6.63 -3.78
C PRO A 122 -0.52 -6.61 -2.26
N VAL A 123 -0.07 -5.54 -1.60
CA VAL A 123 -0.21 -5.36 -0.15
C VAL A 123 -1.68 -5.18 0.19
N LEU A 124 -2.38 -4.30 -0.52
CA LEU A 124 -3.81 -4.04 -0.30
C LEU A 124 -4.66 -5.31 -0.51
N LEU A 125 -4.37 -6.08 -1.55
CA LEU A 125 -5.02 -7.38 -1.78
C LEU A 125 -4.78 -8.37 -0.63
N GLU A 126 -3.61 -8.32 0.00
CA GLU A 126 -3.32 -9.19 1.13
C GLU A 126 -4.07 -8.75 2.39
N ILE A 127 -4.16 -7.45 2.63
CA ILE A 127 -4.97 -6.88 3.72
C ILE A 127 -6.44 -7.27 3.57
N GLU A 128 -7.00 -7.17 2.36
CA GLU A 128 -8.40 -7.55 2.12
C GLU A 128 -8.67 -9.03 2.36
N LYS A 129 -7.73 -9.93 2.04
CA LYS A 129 -7.91 -11.37 2.33
C LYS A 129 -7.97 -11.66 3.82
N LEU A 130 -7.30 -10.85 4.64
CA LEU A 130 -7.36 -10.95 6.09
C LEU A 130 -8.67 -10.36 6.62
N SER A 131 -9.27 -9.42 5.89
CA SER A 131 -10.58 -8.87 6.20
C SER A 131 -11.68 -9.87 5.87
N SER A 132 -12.54 -10.20 6.85
CA SER A 132 -13.71 -11.06 6.64
C SER A 132 -14.86 -10.35 5.92
N THR A 133 -14.56 -9.39 5.03
CA THR A 133 -15.55 -8.54 4.37
C THR A 133 -16.27 -9.31 3.27
N THR A 134 -17.60 -9.28 3.28
CA THR A 134 -18.44 -9.99 2.29
C THR A 134 -18.43 -9.35 0.90
N ASP A 135 -18.07 -8.06 0.80
CA ASP A 135 -17.92 -7.32 -0.46
C ASP A 135 -16.55 -6.62 -0.55
N PRO A 136 -15.49 -7.32 -1.02
CA PRO A 136 -14.15 -6.78 -1.16
C PRO A 136 -14.10 -5.57 -2.12
N ILE A 137 -13.38 -4.51 -1.74
CA ILE A 137 -13.23 -3.31 -2.59
C ILE A 137 -12.48 -3.68 -3.88
N SER A 138 -11.59 -4.68 -3.85
CA SER A 138 -10.91 -5.17 -5.06
C SER A 138 -11.87 -5.55 -6.19
N ASN A 139 -13.05 -6.08 -5.87
CA ASN A 139 -14.04 -6.47 -6.87
C ASN A 139 -14.58 -5.24 -7.61
N THR A 140 -14.82 -4.13 -6.90
CA THR A 140 -15.23 -2.87 -7.52
C THR A 140 -14.10 -2.28 -8.35
N VAL A 141 -12.91 -2.15 -7.78
CA VAL A 141 -11.77 -1.45 -8.42
C VAL A 141 -11.33 -2.15 -9.71
N THR A 142 -11.33 -3.48 -9.74
CA THR A 142 -10.91 -4.25 -10.93
C THR A 142 -11.89 -4.20 -12.10
N THR A 143 -13.13 -3.76 -11.88
CA THR A 143 -14.09 -3.55 -12.98
C THR A 143 -13.81 -2.28 -13.79
N ILE A 144 -12.98 -1.38 -13.28
CA ILE A 144 -12.64 -0.11 -13.92
C ILE A 144 -11.54 -0.34 -14.96
N SER A 145 -11.92 -0.46 -16.22
CA SER A 145 -11.01 -0.82 -17.33
C SER A 145 -10.05 0.30 -17.76
N GLU A 146 -10.31 1.55 -17.37
CA GLU A 146 -9.46 2.71 -17.67
C GLU A 146 -8.13 2.70 -16.91
N ILE A 147 -8.08 2.01 -15.77
CA ILE A 147 -6.93 1.95 -14.86
C ILE A 147 -6.11 0.70 -15.15
N ARG A 148 -4.81 0.88 -15.37
CA ARG A 148 -3.92 -0.18 -15.88
C ARG A 148 -2.75 -0.48 -14.97
N THR A 149 -2.45 0.37 -13.99
CA THR A 149 -1.32 0.18 -13.07
C THR A 149 -1.80 -0.21 -11.69
N GLY A 150 -0.99 -0.99 -10.97
CA GLY A 150 -1.26 -1.29 -9.56
C GLY A 150 -1.27 -0.04 -8.67
N LEU A 151 -0.50 1.00 -9.02
CA LEU A 151 -0.57 2.30 -8.36
C LEU A 151 -1.96 2.94 -8.53
N GLY A 152 -2.47 3.01 -9.76
CA GLY A 152 -3.80 3.54 -10.06
C GLY A 152 -4.91 2.75 -9.37
N LEU A 153 -4.82 1.41 -9.37
CA LEU A 153 -5.76 0.55 -8.65
C LEU A 153 -5.75 0.86 -7.15
N SER A 154 -4.55 1.02 -6.57
CA SER A 154 -4.40 1.37 -5.14
C SER A 154 -5.01 2.72 -4.81
N ARG A 155 -4.86 3.72 -5.68
CA ARG A 155 -5.45 5.05 -5.49
C ARG A 155 -6.97 5.05 -5.48
N VAL A 156 -7.59 4.25 -6.35
CA VAL A 156 -9.06 4.12 -6.36
C VAL A 156 -9.55 3.28 -5.20
N TRP A 157 -8.78 2.27 -4.80
CA TRP A 157 -9.05 1.49 -3.60
C TRP A 157 -9.06 2.35 -2.33
N LEU A 158 -8.04 3.21 -2.16
CA LEU A 158 -7.97 4.13 -1.02
C LEU A 158 -9.20 5.04 -0.91
N ARG A 159 -9.69 5.56 -2.05
CA ARG A 159 -10.90 6.38 -2.10
C ARG A 159 -12.15 5.60 -1.69
N HIS A 160 -12.31 4.38 -2.19
CA HIS A 160 -13.42 3.52 -1.78
C HIS A 160 -13.34 3.14 -0.30
N ALA A 161 -12.15 2.85 0.24
CA ALA A 161 -11.96 2.54 1.65
C ALA A 161 -12.31 3.72 2.56
N LEU A 162 -12.01 4.96 2.12
CA LEU A 162 -12.44 6.19 2.79
C LEU A 162 -13.96 6.39 2.71
N MET A 163 -14.58 6.24 1.53
CA MET A 163 -16.05 6.35 1.38
C MET A 163 -16.80 5.32 2.22
N ARG A 164 -16.25 4.11 2.36
CA ARG A 164 -16.80 3.04 3.20
C ARG A 164 -16.48 3.23 4.69
N LYS A 165 -15.65 4.21 5.05
CA LYS A 165 -15.15 4.46 6.42
C LYS A 165 -14.38 3.28 7.04
N GLN A 166 -13.72 2.48 6.20
CA GLN A 166 -13.02 1.25 6.59
C GLN A 166 -11.49 1.36 6.47
N LEU A 167 -10.95 2.49 6.00
CA LEU A 167 -9.51 2.62 5.78
C LEU A 167 -8.67 2.31 7.05
N GLY A 168 -9.04 2.88 8.21
CA GLY A 168 -8.35 2.60 9.47
C GLY A 168 -8.48 1.14 9.92
N GLU A 169 -9.62 0.51 9.67
CA GLU A 169 -9.87 -0.91 10.01
C GLU A 169 -8.95 -1.85 9.21
N PHE A 170 -8.78 -1.60 7.91
CA PHE A 170 -7.85 -2.37 7.08
C PHE A 170 -6.40 -2.28 7.56
N PHE A 171 -5.94 -1.07 7.91
CA PHE A 171 -4.58 -0.88 8.44
C PHE A 171 -4.44 -1.49 9.84
N GLN A 172 -5.48 -1.46 10.66
CA GLN A 172 -5.49 -2.13 11.96
C GLN A 172 -5.33 -3.65 11.81
N ILE A 173 -6.09 -4.27 10.91
CA ILE A 173 -5.95 -5.71 10.60
C ILE A 173 -4.51 -6.05 10.19
N MET A 174 -3.88 -5.20 9.37
CA MET A 174 -2.48 -5.39 8.96
C MET A 174 -1.53 -5.33 10.16
N ILE A 175 -1.66 -4.32 11.02
CA ILE A 175 -0.79 -4.13 12.20
C ILE A 175 -0.98 -5.24 13.24
N ASP A 176 -2.23 -5.65 13.49
CA ASP A 176 -2.54 -6.75 14.41
C ASP A 176 -1.89 -8.06 13.91
N TYR A 177 -2.03 -8.35 12.63
CA TYR A 177 -1.41 -9.53 12.01
C TYR A 177 0.13 -9.50 12.09
N ILE A 178 0.75 -8.34 11.86
CA ILE A 178 2.19 -8.17 12.01
C ILE A 178 2.61 -8.43 13.46
N SER A 179 1.90 -7.85 14.43
CA SER A 179 2.19 -7.97 15.86
C SER A 179 2.08 -9.41 16.36
N ASP A 180 1.03 -10.13 15.95
CA ASP A 180 0.80 -11.53 16.32
C ASP A 180 1.91 -12.45 15.79
N SER A 181 2.42 -12.17 14.59
CA SER A 181 3.52 -12.95 13.99
C SER A 181 4.84 -12.81 14.74
N HIS A 182 5.08 -11.71 15.45
CA HIS A 182 6.27 -11.53 16.29
C HIS A 182 6.16 -12.25 17.65
N SER A 183 4.95 -12.32 18.22
CA SER A 183 4.73 -12.95 19.54
C SER A 183 4.87 -14.48 19.52
N SER A 184 4.54 -15.12 18.40
CA SER A 184 4.55 -16.58 18.23
C SER A 184 5.95 -17.18 18.06
N GLY A 185 7.01 -16.36 17.98
CA GLY A 185 8.41 -16.78 17.97
C GLY A 185 9.08 -16.88 19.35
N SER A 186 8.36 -16.61 20.45
CA SER A 186 8.94 -16.46 21.79
C SER A 186 8.31 -17.38 22.86
N LEU A 187 8.24 -18.68 22.61
CA LEU A 187 7.85 -19.67 23.63
C LEU A 187 8.74 -20.93 23.60
N HIS A 188 9.95 -20.82 24.14
CA HIS A 188 10.55 -21.86 24.99
C HIS A 188 11.82 -21.31 25.67
N HIS A 189 11.70 -20.92 26.94
CA HIS A 189 12.85 -21.01 27.86
C HIS A 189 12.31 -21.49 29.21
N SER A 190 12.48 -22.78 29.45
CA SER A 190 12.46 -23.32 30.80
C SER A 190 13.78 -22.92 31.49
N PRO A 191 13.81 -22.67 32.80
CA PRO A 191 15.04 -22.40 33.51
C PRO A 191 15.64 -23.74 33.94
N ASP A 192 16.66 -24.24 33.24
CA ASP A 192 17.66 -25.14 33.82
C ASP A 192 18.93 -25.18 32.94
N ASP A 193 20.04 -24.80 33.58
CA ASP A 193 21.45 -25.17 33.39
C ASP A 193 22.23 -24.95 32.07
N HIS A 194 23.30 -24.15 32.23
CA HIS A 194 24.65 -24.25 31.66
C HIS A 194 24.83 -24.75 30.20
N GLU A 195 25.11 -23.84 29.26
CA GLU A 195 26.33 -23.85 28.44
C GLU A 195 26.39 -22.65 27.47
N PHE A 196 27.60 -22.10 27.28
CA PHE A 196 27.92 -21.07 26.29
C PHE A 196 27.71 -21.61 24.87
N ASN A 197 26.92 -20.91 24.05
CA ASN A 197 27.00 -21.06 22.59
C ASN A 197 26.77 -19.69 21.91
N PRO A 198 27.71 -19.19 21.07
CA PRO A 198 27.58 -17.87 20.46
C PRO A 198 26.63 -17.93 19.25
N MET A 199 25.79 -16.91 19.15
CA MET A 199 25.17 -16.46 17.90
C MET A 199 24.09 -17.39 17.30
N ILE A 200 22.99 -17.56 18.04
CA ILE A 200 21.71 -17.98 17.46
C ILE A 200 21.18 -16.80 16.62
N HIS A 201 21.35 -16.86 15.30
CA HIS A 201 20.54 -16.07 14.39
C HIS A 201 19.09 -16.52 14.57
N VAL A 202 18.31 -15.77 15.37
CA VAL A 202 16.86 -15.91 15.45
C VAL A 202 16.35 -15.67 14.03
N THR A 203 16.10 -16.75 13.30
CA THR A 203 15.49 -16.69 11.98
C THR A 203 14.01 -16.48 12.23
N GLN A 204 13.64 -15.23 12.55
CA GLN A 204 12.25 -14.82 12.64
C GLN A 204 11.64 -15.15 11.27
N ASN A 205 10.65 -16.05 11.23
CA ASN A 205 9.86 -16.24 10.03
C ASN A 205 9.32 -14.85 9.67
N PRO A 206 9.67 -14.30 8.49
CA PRO A 206 9.23 -12.96 8.14
C PRO A 206 7.71 -12.95 8.15
N SER A 207 7.11 -11.96 8.80
CA SER A 207 5.68 -11.72 8.72
C SER A 207 5.27 -11.75 7.24
N LYS A 208 4.05 -12.21 6.93
CA LYS A 208 3.59 -12.29 5.53
C LYS A 208 3.75 -10.95 4.79
N PHE A 209 3.66 -9.84 5.52
CA PHE A 209 3.92 -8.49 5.02
C PHE A 209 5.40 -8.11 4.91
N GLY A 210 6.28 -8.72 5.71
CA GLY A 210 7.75 -8.56 5.62
C GLY A 210 8.33 -9.03 4.28
N VAL A 211 7.58 -9.82 3.53
CA VAL A 211 7.89 -10.18 2.15
C VAL A 211 7.78 -8.97 1.22
N PHE A 212 6.81 -8.08 1.43
CA PHE A 212 6.61 -6.90 0.58
C PHE A 212 7.54 -5.73 0.92
N TYR A 213 7.98 -5.62 2.17
CA TYR A 213 8.67 -4.44 2.70
C TYR A 213 10.11 -4.75 3.14
N HIS A 214 10.97 -3.73 3.08
CA HIS A 214 12.23 -3.72 3.81
C HIS A 214 11.96 -3.64 5.33
N PRO A 215 12.81 -4.22 6.20
CA PRO A 215 12.54 -4.28 7.65
C PRO A 215 12.37 -2.91 8.32
N ASP A 216 13.02 -1.89 7.76
CA ASP A 216 12.98 -0.48 8.16
C ASP A 216 11.76 0.29 7.61
N ALA A 217 10.87 -0.36 6.86
CA ALA A 217 9.68 0.25 6.29
C ALA A 217 8.73 0.79 7.36
N LEU A 218 8.00 1.86 7.02
CA LEU A 218 7.09 2.54 7.95
C LEU A 218 6.07 1.58 8.57
N LEU A 219 5.44 0.74 7.74
CA LEU A 219 4.38 -0.18 8.18
C LEU A 219 4.87 -1.35 9.03
N LEU A 220 6.17 -1.68 9.02
CA LEU A 220 6.74 -2.75 9.83
C LEU A 220 7.31 -2.25 11.17
N ASN A 221 7.21 -0.96 11.44
CA ASN A 221 7.77 -0.33 12.63
C ASN A 221 6.66 0.39 13.43
N ASN A 222 7.02 0.96 14.59
CA ASN A 222 6.08 1.65 15.49
C ASN A 222 5.29 2.77 14.78
N GLU A 223 5.88 3.39 13.76
CA GLU A 223 5.24 4.40 12.94
C GLU A 223 3.98 3.88 12.21
N GLY A 224 3.93 2.59 11.86
CA GLY A 224 2.73 1.94 11.29
C GLY A 224 1.54 1.91 12.25
N VAL A 225 1.80 1.74 13.55
CA VAL A 225 0.76 1.81 14.60
C VAL A 225 0.20 3.23 14.70
N VAL A 226 1.09 4.23 14.68
CA VAL A 226 0.71 5.65 14.73
C VAL A 226 -0.09 6.05 13.49
N LEU A 227 0.36 5.64 12.30
CA LEU A 227 -0.38 5.82 11.04
C LEU A 227 -1.79 5.27 11.17
N THR A 228 -1.93 4.03 11.63
CA THR A 228 -3.23 3.36 11.79
C THR A 228 -4.16 4.14 12.72
N GLY A 229 -3.65 4.62 13.86
CA GLY A 229 -4.42 5.46 14.78
C GLY A 229 -4.90 6.78 14.14
N LEU A 230 -4.07 7.39 13.30
CA LEU A 230 -4.45 8.59 12.54
C LEU A 230 -5.51 8.28 11.48
N LEU A 231 -5.41 7.15 10.77
CA LEU A 231 -6.41 6.73 9.79
C LEU A 231 -7.75 6.37 10.42
N ALA A 232 -7.75 5.87 11.66
CA ALA A 232 -8.98 5.57 12.40
C ALA A 232 -9.83 6.81 12.68
N THR A 233 -9.24 8.01 12.79
CA THR A 233 -10.00 9.25 13.03
C THR A 233 -10.80 9.69 11.80
N LEU A 234 -10.33 9.35 10.60
CA LEU A 234 -10.97 9.70 9.31
C LEU A 234 -12.36 9.07 9.15
N LYS A 235 -12.69 8.02 9.92
CA LYS A 235 -14.02 7.42 9.98
C LYS A 235 -15.12 8.42 10.36
N CYS A 236 -14.77 9.51 11.04
CA CYS A 236 -15.72 10.56 11.42
C CYS A 236 -16.13 11.48 10.25
N ILE A 237 -15.51 11.32 9.07
CA ILE A 237 -15.79 12.13 7.88
C ILE A 237 -16.51 11.28 6.83
N ASP A 238 -17.62 11.79 6.29
CA ASP A 238 -18.33 11.24 5.14
C ASP A 238 -17.68 11.71 3.84
N PHE A 239 -16.71 10.94 3.35
CA PHE A 239 -16.12 11.16 2.03
C PHE A 239 -17.08 10.73 0.92
N CYS A 240 -17.20 11.57 -0.11
CA CYS A 240 -17.92 11.27 -1.34
C CYS A 240 -17.04 11.63 -2.54
N PHE A 241 -16.36 10.63 -3.13
CA PHE A 241 -15.57 10.83 -4.34
C PHE A 241 -16.40 10.53 -5.59
N ILE A 242 -16.56 11.51 -6.47
CA ILE A 242 -17.21 11.33 -7.77
C ILE A 242 -16.14 10.85 -8.75
N LEU A 243 -16.05 9.53 -8.93
CA LEU A 243 -15.13 8.88 -9.85
C LEU A 243 -15.76 8.80 -11.24
N LYS A 244 -15.70 9.89 -12.00
CA LYS A 244 -16.30 9.99 -13.34
C LYS A 244 -15.23 10.31 -14.38
N ASP A 245 -15.24 9.53 -15.46
CA ASP A 245 -14.46 9.70 -16.70
C ASP A 245 -12.93 9.88 -16.52
N ASN A 246 -12.15 9.47 -17.53
CA ASN A 246 -10.71 9.71 -17.61
C ASN A 246 -9.90 9.22 -16.39
N LEU A 247 -10.32 8.12 -15.74
CA LEU A 247 -9.66 7.59 -14.55
C LEU A 247 -8.23 7.09 -14.81
N SER A 248 -7.83 7.01 -16.09
CA SER A 248 -6.44 6.77 -16.51
C SER A 248 -5.43 7.75 -15.91
N TYR A 249 -5.85 8.94 -15.46
CA TYR A 249 -4.96 9.87 -14.77
C TYR A 249 -4.42 9.30 -13.44
N MET A 250 -5.15 8.38 -12.80
CA MET A 250 -4.72 7.71 -11.57
C MET A 250 -3.46 6.88 -11.77
N ASP A 251 -3.17 6.44 -13.01
CA ASP A 251 -1.95 5.70 -13.35
C ASP A 251 -0.72 6.62 -13.47
N LYS A 252 -0.91 7.94 -13.57
CA LYS A 252 0.19 8.89 -13.76
C LYS A 252 0.87 9.18 -12.43
N PRO A 253 2.21 9.31 -12.38
CA PRO A 253 2.87 9.81 -11.17
C PRO A 253 2.33 11.18 -10.79
N PHE A 254 2.34 11.50 -9.49
CA PHE A 254 2.13 12.87 -9.06
C PHE A 254 3.23 13.73 -9.68
N ILE A 255 2.89 14.61 -10.63
CA ILE A 255 3.87 15.49 -11.27
C ILE A 255 4.35 16.46 -10.19
N SER A 256 5.64 16.35 -9.85
CA SER A 256 6.31 17.09 -8.77
C SER A 256 6.32 18.62 -8.95
N SER A 257 5.83 19.18 -10.04
CA SER A 257 6.01 20.59 -10.37
C SER A 257 4.95 21.55 -9.82
N ASP A 258 3.73 21.12 -9.46
CA ASP A 258 2.64 22.11 -9.22
C ASP A 258 2.00 22.16 -7.83
N ARG A 259 2.41 21.36 -6.84
CA ARG A 259 1.86 21.49 -5.47
C ARG A 259 2.93 21.36 -4.37
N PHE A 260 3.96 22.20 -4.53
CA PHE A 260 5.00 22.63 -3.58
C PHE A 260 5.22 21.78 -2.31
N ILE A 261 6.42 21.16 -2.30
CA ILE A 261 7.24 20.85 -1.12
C ILE A 261 6.60 19.88 -0.11
N ILE A 262 6.87 18.59 -0.30
CA ILE A 262 6.86 17.60 0.79
C ILE A 262 8.29 17.08 1.08
N PHE A 263 9.26 17.41 0.24
CA PHE A 263 10.64 16.94 0.38
C PHE A 263 11.64 18.09 0.20
N ASN A 264 11.80 18.91 1.23
CA ASN A 264 13.05 19.60 1.56
C ASN A 264 13.16 19.70 3.07
#